data_AF-A0A968MSP6-F1
#
_entry.id   AF-A0A968MSP6-F1
#
_cell.length_a   1.000
_cell.length_b   1.000
_cell.length_c   1.000
_cell.angle_alpha   90.00
_cell.angle_beta   90.00
_cell.angle_gamma   90.00
#
_symmetry.space_group_name_H-M   'P 1'
#
loop_
_entity.id
_entity.type
_entity.pdbx_description
1 polymer ?
#
loop_
_entity_poly.entity_id
_entity_poly.type
_entity_poly.pdbx_seq_one_letter_code
_entity_poly.pdbx_strand_id
1 'polypeptide(L)'
;MGNALKFTHAGNVDIVIGCSYSPSDKSRVDVYLEVSDTGIGISPAQTERIFDAFHQQEGQSTRKYGGTGLGLTITKRLVEMMNGTIEVKSVPNEGSVFKVSFNNVVVSTVRCEQLSDMGDTEIPAESYISKGYRAARRRHRLKPTDPQ
;
A
#
# COMPACT_ATOMS: atom_id res chain seq x y z
N MET A 1 1.44 -2.05 5.17
CA MET A 1 2.75 -2.76 5.10
C MET A 1 3.07 -3.60 6.34
N GLY A 2 2.92 -3.08 7.57
CA GLY A 2 3.29 -3.85 8.77
C GLY A 2 2.65 -5.24 8.88
N ASN A 3 1.37 -5.38 8.53
CA ASN A 3 0.68 -6.68 8.52
C ASN A 3 1.26 -7.65 7.49
N ALA A 4 1.49 -7.19 6.25
CA ALA A 4 2.06 -8.01 5.19
C ALA A 4 3.41 -8.64 5.60
N LEU A 5 4.29 -7.86 6.24
CA LEU A 5 5.57 -8.34 6.75
C LEU A 5 5.41 -9.32 7.92
N LYS A 6 4.46 -9.07 8.80
CA LYS A 6 4.20 -9.90 9.99
C LYS A 6 3.62 -11.27 9.64
N PHE A 7 2.83 -11.36 8.57
CA PHE A 7 2.08 -12.57 8.21
C PHE A 7 2.69 -13.35 7.04
N THR A 8 3.77 -12.83 6.42
CA THR A 8 4.52 -13.48 5.35
C THR A 8 5.88 -13.96 5.87
N HIS A 9 5.96 -15.21 6.29
CA HIS A 9 7.21 -15.80 6.80
C HIS A 9 8.18 -16.16 5.67
N ALA A 10 7.63 -16.64 4.55
CA ALA A 10 8.36 -16.95 3.34
C ALA A 10 7.51 -16.50 2.15
N GLY A 11 8.15 -15.92 1.14
CA GLY A 11 7.48 -15.41 -0.06
C GLY A 11 7.86 -13.96 -0.37
N ASN A 12 6.88 -13.16 -0.79
CA ASN A 12 7.12 -11.77 -1.17
C ASN A 12 6.04 -10.83 -0.64
N VAL A 13 6.43 -9.57 -0.53
CA VAL A 13 5.51 -8.45 -0.34
C VAL A 13 5.78 -7.46 -1.47
N ASP A 14 4.77 -7.22 -2.28
CA ASP A 14 4.79 -6.31 -3.42
C ASP A 14 4.03 -5.03 -3.10
N ILE A 15 4.56 -3.90 -3.56
CA ILE A 15 3.92 -2.60 -3.42
C ILE A 15 3.75 -2.01 -4.82
N VAL A 16 2.53 -1.59 -5.12
CA VAL A 16 2.21 -0.89 -6.37
C VAL A 16 1.62 0.45 -6.02
N ILE A 17 2.16 1.51 -6.61
CA ILE A 17 1.57 2.84 -6.60
C ILE A 17 1.16 3.14 -8.04
N GLY A 18 -0.09 3.55 -8.22
CA GLY A 18 -0.60 4.00 -9.50
C GLY A 18 -1.31 5.34 -9.34
N CYS A 19 -1.24 6.15 -10.40
CA CYS A 19 -1.99 7.38 -10.49
C CYS A 19 -2.49 7.60 -11.92
N SER A 20 -3.64 8.24 -12.05
CA SER A 20 -4.20 8.67 -13.32
C SER A 20 -4.75 10.08 -13.19
N TYR A 21 -4.41 10.96 -14.12
CA TYR A 21 -5.03 12.28 -14.19
C TYR A 21 -6.52 12.14 -14.48
N SER A 22 -7.31 13.03 -13.88
CA SER A 22 -8.71 13.15 -14.26
C SER A 22 -8.80 13.56 -15.74
N PRO A 23 -9.62 12.90 -16.57
CA PRO A 23 -9.79 13.25 -17.98
C PRO A 23 -10.25 14.71 -18.19
N SER A 24 -10.98 15.26 -17.22
CA SER A 24 -11.57 16.61 -17.27
C SER A 24 -10.73 17.68 -16.59
N ASP A 25 -9.81 17.32 -15.69
CA ASP A 25 -9.02 18.26 -14.89
C ASP A 25 -7.61 17.74 -14.62
N LYS A 26 -6.63 18.28 -15.35
CA LYS A 26 -5.21 17.90 -15.20
C LYS A 26 -4.57 18.41 -13.89
N SER A 27 -5.26 19.27 -13.13
CA SER A 27 -4.83 19.66 -11.78
C SER A 27 -5.24 18.64 -10.72
N ARG A 28 -5.90 17.55 -11.13
CA ARG A 28 -6.36 16.48 -10.24
C ARG A 28 -5.93 15.11 -10.72
N VAL A 29 -5.65 14.24 -9.76
CA VAL A 29 -5.26 12.85 -9.99
C VAL A 29 -6.06 11.92 -9.09
N ASP A 30 -6.40 10.75 -9.61
CA ASP A 30 -6.78 9.60 -8.81
C ASP A 30 -5.50 8.81 -8.50
N VAL A 31 -5.29 8.46 -7.23
CA VAL A 31 -4.09 7.75 -6.76
C VAL A 31 -4.52 6.51 -6.01
N TYR A 32 -3.80 5.41 -6.20
CA TYR A 32 -3.95 4.24 -5.36
C TYR A 32 -2.60 3.66 -4.94
N LEU A 33 -2.62 3.01 -3.77
CA LEU A 33 -1.54 2.21 -3.21
C LEU A 33 -2.09 0.79 -3.00
N GLU A 34 -1.42 -0.20 -3.56
CA GLU A 34 -1.70 -1.61 -3.34
C GLU A 34 -0.51 -2.25 -2.61
N VAL A 35 -0.80 -3.02 -1.57
CA VAL A 35 0.16 -3.86 -0.86
C VAL A 35 -0.33 -5.30 -0.94
N SER A 36 0.44 -6.13 -1.62
CA SER A 36 0.13 -7.54 -1.87
C SER A 36 1.17 -8.40 -1.16
N ASP A 37 0.72 -9.44 -0.48
CA ASP A 37 1.57 -10.40 0.22
C ASP A 37 1.18 -11.84 -0.11
N THR A 38 2.12 -12.75 0.09
CA THR A 38 1.90 -14.20 -0.09
C THR A 38 1.87 -14.93 1.25
N GLY A 39 1.38 -14.26 2.30
CA GLY A 39 1.34 -14.78 3.66
C GLY A 39 0.20 -15.77 3.90
N ILE A 40 -0.16 -15.95 5.17
CA ILE A 40 -1.20 -16.90 5.59
C ILE A 40 -2.61 -16.58 5.07
N GLY A 41 -2.84 -15.38 4.53
CA GLY A 41 -4.15 -14.91 4.11
C GLY A 41 -5.15 -14.73 5.26
N ILE A 42 -6.39 -14.38 4.90
CA ILE A 42 -7.47 -14.04 5.83
C ILE A 42 -8.73 -14.79 5.38
N SER A 43 -9.46 -15.39 6.33
CA SER A 43 -10.70 -16.09 6.00
C SER A 43 -11.84 -15.11 5.65
N PRO A 44 -12.83 -15.49 4.82
CA PRO A 44 -13.93 -14.60 4.44
C PRO A 44 -14.65 -13.97 5.64
N ALA A 45 -14.95 -14.78 6.67
CA ALA A 45 -15.60 -14.30 7.90
C ALA A 45 -14.76 -13.27 8.67
N GLN A 46 -13.44 -13.32 8.55
CA GLN A 46 -12.53 -12.36 9.18
C GLN A 46 -12.38 -11.11 8.34
N THR A 47 -12.33 -11.22 7.01
CA THR A 47 -12.22 -10.09 6.07
C THR A 47 -13.30 -9.03 6.31
N GLU A 48 -14.51 -9.44 6.70
CA GLU A 48 -15.60 -8.53 7.05
C GLU A 48 -15.33 -7.72 8.34
N ARG A 49 -14.54 -8.28 9.25
CA ARG A 49 -14.31 -7.75 10.61
C ARG A 49 -12.91 -7.20 10.85
N ILE A 50 -11.96 -7.37 9.91
CA ILE A 50 -10.55 -6.96 10.13
C ILE A 50 -10.36 -5.45 10.35
N PHE A 51 -11.37 -4.65 10.01
CA PHE A 51 -11.36 -3.22 10.23
C PHE A 51 -12.06 -2.81 11.54
N ASP A 52 -12.72 -3.74 12.22
CA ASP A 52 -13.40 -3.49 13.49
C ASP A 52 -12.38 -3.35 14.62
N ALA A 53 -12.63 -2.40 15.51
CA ALA A 53 -11.76 -2.20 16.66
C ALA A 53 -11.73 -3.46 17.54
N PHE A 54 -10.55 -3.82 18.03
CA PHE A 54 -10.33 -4.90 19.01
C PHE A 54 -10.70 -6.32 18.55
N HIS A 55 -11.08 -6.52 17.28
CA HIS A 55 -11.29 -7.86 16.74
C HIS A 55 -9.95 -8.51 16.42
N GLN A 56 -9.46 -9.35 17.35
CA GLN A 56 -8.34 -10.25 17.12
C GLN A 56 -8.87 -11.62 16.70
N GLN A 57 -8.10 -12.34 15.89
CA GLN A 57 -8.45 -13.67 15.43
C GLN A 57 -8.73 -14.62 16.60
N GLU A 58 -9.92 -15.21 16.69
CA GLU A 58 -10.14 -16.36 17.57
C GLU A 58 -9.15 -17.46 17.18
N GLY A 59 -8.28 -17.86 18.12
CA GLY A 59 -7.30 -18.92 17.93
C GLY A 59 -5.88 -18.50 17.53
N GLN A 60 -5.59 -17.22 17.25
CA GLN A 60 -4.19 -16.78 17.23
C GLN A 60 -3.75 -16.41 18.64
N SER A 61 -2.88 -17.25 19.22
CA SER A 61 -2.25 -16.94 20.50
C SER A 61 -1.57 -15.57 20.40
N THR A 62 -1.90 -14.67 21.34
CA THR A 62 -1.26 -13.35 21.51
C THR A 62 0.27 -13.44 21.56
N ARG A 63 0.82 -14.62 21.88
CA ARG A 63 2.26 -14.92 21.84
C ARG A 63 2.88 -15.02 20.44
N LYS A 64 2.15 -15.48 19.42
CA LYS A 64 2.74 -15.77 18.09
C LYS A 64 2.73 -14.57 17.16
N TYR A 65 1.69 -13.73 17.23
CA TYR A 65 1.49 -12.61 16.32
C TYR A 65 0.97 -11.38 17.06
N GLY A 66 1.56 -11.02 18.20
CA GLY A 66 1.10 -9.93 19.08
C GLY A 66 0.70 -8.62 18.35
N GLY A 67 -0.34 -7.96 18.86
CA GLY A 67 -0.83 -6.67 18.37
C GLY A 67 -2.26 -6.39 18.87
N THR A 68 -2.61 -5.12 19.07
CA THR A 68 -3.92 -4.70 19.64
C THR A 68 -5.09 -4.84 18.67
N GLY A 69 -4.84 -5.19 17.40
CA GLY A 69 -5.84 -5.19 16.33
C GLY A 69 -6.21 -3.78 15.83
N LEU A 70 -5.66 -2.72 16.44
CA LEU A 70 -6.07 -1.33 16.13
C LEU A 70 -5.50 -0.78 14.83
N GLY A 71 -4.42 -1.36 14.30
CA GLY A 71 -3.69 -0.78 13.15
C GLY A 71 -4.56 -0.62 11.90
N LEU A 72 -5.33 -1.64 11.53
CA LEU A 72 -6.22 -1.57 10.36
C LEU A 72 -7.42 -0.66 10.62
N THR A 73 -7.99 -0.67 11.82
CA THR A 73 -9.07 0.25 12.20
C THR A 73 -8.62 1.72 12.10
N ILE A 74 -7.45 2.05 12.63
CA ILE A 74 -6.88 3.41 12.53
C ILE A 74 -6.60 3.76 11.07
N THR A 75 -6.02 2.83 10.30
CA THR A 75 -5.74 3.04 8.88
C THR A 75 -7.03 3.34 8.11
N LYS A 76 -8.10 2.57 8.32
CA LYS A 76 -9.40 2.80 7.70
C LYS A 76 -9.95 4.19 8.02
N ARG A 77 -9.96 4.56 9.30
CA ARG A 77 -10.43 5.89 9.73
C ARG A 77 -9.63 7.02 9.09
N LEU A 78 -8.30 6.92 9.05
CA LEU A 78 -7.46 7.94 8.41
C LEU A 78 -7.74 8.07 6.91
N VAL A 79 -7.86 6.93 6.21
CA VAL A 79 -8.19 6.91 4.78
C VAL A 79 -9.56 7.54 4.53
N GLU A 80 -10.57 7.19 5.32
CA GLU A 80 -11.92 7.76 5.21
C GLU A 80 -11.95 9.26 5.51
N MET A 81 -11.19 9.73 6.53
CA MET A 81 -11.03 11.15 6.84
C MET A 81 -10.38 11.94 5.71
N MET A 82 -9.57 11.28 4.89
CA MET A 82 -8.96 11.85 3.69
C MET A 82 -9.83 11.68 2.44
N ASN A 83 -11.12 11.32 2.60
CA ASN A 83 -12.05 11.03 1.52
C ASN A 83 -11.58 9.91 0.57
N GLY A 84 -10.75 9.00 1.07
CA GLY A 84 -10.29 7.82 0.35
C GLY A 84 -11.12 6.57 0.67
N THR A 85 -10.76 5.48 0.01
CA THR A 85 -11.31 4.14 0.25
C THR A 85 -10.19 3.15 0.55
N ILE A 86 -10.48 2.16 1.39
CA ILE A 86 -9.60 1.02 1.65
C ILE A 86 -10.37 -0.28 1.43
N GLU A 87 -9.78 -1.20 0.68
CA GLU A 87 -10.33 -2.50 0.31
C GLU A 87 -9.32 -3.60 0.58
N VAL A 88 -9.82 -4.81 0.78
CA VAL A 88 -9.00 -6.01 0.96
C VAL A 88 -9.56 -7.14 0.11
N LYS A 89 -8.66 -7.90 -0.51
CA LYS A 89 -8.95 -9.22 -1.10
C LYS A 89 -7.97 -10.21 -0.52
N SER A 90 -8.44 -11.35 -0.05
CA SER A 90 -7.56 -12.36 0.54
C SER A 90 -8.12 -13.76 0.41
N VAL A 91 -7.22 -14.72 0.26
CA VAL A 91 -7.52 -16.15 0.24
C VAL A 91 -6.60 -16.83 1.26
N PRO A 92 -7.14 -17.69 2.16
CA PRO A 92 -6.32 -18.43 3.11
C PRO A 92 -5.20 -19.21 2.43
N ASN A 93 -3.99 -19.08 2.96
CA ASN A 93 -2.73 -19.68 2.47
C ASN A 93 -2.23 -19.19 1.10
N GLU A 94 -2.90 -18.23 0.46
CA GLU A 94 -2.42 -17.61 -0.78
C GLU A 94 -1.97 -16.15 -0.57
N GLY A 95 -2.46 -15.51 0.51
CA GLY A 95 -2.06 -14.17 0.92
C GLY A 95 -3.17 -13.13 0.84
N SER A 96 -2.78 -11.86 0.86
CA SER A 96 -3.71 -10.73 0.92
C SER A 96 -3.27 -9.57 0.03
N VAL A 97 -4.24 -8.83 -0.47
CA VAL A 97 -4.07 -7.60 -1.23
C VAL A 97 -4.88 -6.51 -0.56
N PHE A 98 -4.20 -5.49 -0.05
CA PHE A 98 -4.80 -4.29 0.52
C PHE A 98 -4.65 -3.13 -0.46
N LYS A 99 -5.75 -2.50 -0.84
CA LYS A 99 -5.75 -1.36 -1.75
C LYS A 99 -6.34 -0.14 -1.08
N VAL A 100 -5.60 0.96 -1.10
CA VAL A 100 -6.06 2.28 -0.67
C VAL A 100 -6.17 3.17 -1.90
N SER A 101 -7.27 3.90 -2.06
CA SER A 101 -7.49 4.80 -3.19
C SER A 101 -7.94 6.18 -2.71
N PHE A 102 -7.44 7.23 -3.37
CA PHE A 102 -7.84 8.61 -3.15
C PHE A 102 -8.20 9.21 -4.52
N ASN A 103 -9.41 9.75 -4.63
CA ASN A 103 -9.92 10.28 -5.90
C ASN A 103 -9.84 11.80 -5.91
N ASN A 104 -9.66 12.39 -7.09
CA ASN A 104 -9.68 13.84 -7.32
C ASN A 104 -8.70 14.63 -6.43
N VAL A 105 -7.55 14.05 -6.11
CA VAL A 105 -6.50 14.68 -5.31
C VAL A 105 -5.91 15.84 -6.10
N VAL A 106 -5.95 17.04 -5.51
CA VAL A 106 -5.37 18.23 -6.12
C VAL A 106 -3.84 18.09 -6.13
N VAL A 107 -3.24 18.26 -7.30
CA VAL A 107 -1.79 18.31 -7.48
C VAL A 107 -1.37 19.74 -7.76
N SER A 108 -0.64 20.34 -6.83
CA SER A 108 0.08 21.58 -7.10
C SER A 108 1.33 21.26 -7.92
N THR A 109 1.54 21.96 -9.02
CA THR A 109 2.82 21.92 -9.73
C THR A 109 3.91 22.46 -8.81
N VAL A 110 4.82 21.60 -8.34
CA VAL A 110 6.09 22.09 -7.78
C VAL A 110 6.87 22.62 -8.98
N ARG A 111 7.09 23.94 -9.04
CA ARG A 111 8.09 24.49 -9.96
C ARG A 111 9.44 23.98 -9.48
N CYS A 112 10.11 23.17 -10.29
CA CYS A 112 11.52 22.83 -10.08
C CYS A 112 12.41 24.05 -10.42
N GLU A 113 12.24 25.14 -9.69
CA GLU A 113 13.14 26.30 -9.73
C GLU A 113 13.94 26.28 -8.42
N GLN A 114 14.90 25.33 -8.28
CA GLN A 114 16.03 25.36 -7.32
C GLN A 114 16.86 24.06 -7.21
N LEU A 115 16.88 23.18 -8.22
CA LEU A 115 17.85 22.05 -8.27
C LEU A 115 19.20 22.44 -8.91
N SER A 116 19.46 23.73 -9.13
CA SER A 116 20.63 24.22 -9.87
C SER A 116 21.94 24.30 -9.07
N ASP A 117 22.06 23.63 -7.92
CA ASP A 117 23.33 23.62 -7.15
C ASP A 117 23.89 22.21 -6.89
N MET A 118 23.48 21.22 -7.69
CA MET A 118 24.18 19.93 -7.75
C MET A 118 24.60 19.67 -9.19
N GLY A 119 25.91 19.75 -9.41
CA GLY A 119 26.54 19.77 -10.73
C GLY A 119 26.08 18.66 -11.68
N ASP A 120 25.91 19.09 -12.93
CA ASP A 120 26.03 18.35 -14.19
C ASP A 120 25.99 16.82 -14.08
N THR A 121 24.81 16.28 -13.80
CA THR A 121 24.42 14.99 -14.37
C THR A 121 23.12 15.23 -15.11
N GLU A 122 23.22 15.47 -16.42
CA GLU A 122 22.08 15.63 -17.31
C GLU A 122 21.19 14.38 -17.24
N ILE A 123 20.03 14.50 -16.60
CA ILE A 123 18.91 13.57 -16.75
C ILE A 123 17.85 14.31 -17.58
N PRO A 124 17.54 13.87 -18.82
CA PRO A 124 16.67 14.63 -19.71
C PRO A 124 15.26 14.79 -19.13
N ALA A 125 14.75 16.02 -19.09
CA ALA A 125 13.43 16.38 -18.56
C ALA A 125 12.26 15.65 -19.25
N GLU A 126 12.46 15.08 -20.43
CA GLU A 126 11.48 14.24 -21.12
C GLU A 126 11.24 12.88 -20.44
N SER A 127 12.07 12.48 -19.45
CA SER A 127 11.94 11.20 -18.75
C SER A 127 10.84 11.17 -17.67
N TYR A 128 10.30 12.32 -17.25
CA TYR A 128 9.33 12.38 -16.14
C TYR A 128 7.88 12.62 -16.56
N ILE A 129 7.61 13.18 -17.75
CA ILE A 129 6.26 13.74 -18.03
C ILE A 129 5.56 13.15 -19.26
N SER A 130 6.24 12.41 -20.14
CA SER A 130 5.63 11.97 -21.42
C SER A 130 5.18 10.51 -21.51
N LYS A 131 5.32 9.70 -20.47
CA LYS A 131 4.86 8.30 -20.50
C LYS A 131 3.96 8.06 -19.31
N GLY A 132 2.68 7.77 -19.58
CA GLY A 132 1.73 7.32 -18.57
C GLY A 132 2.42 6.34 -17.63
N TYR A 133 2.52 6.72 -16.37
CA TYR A 133 3.24 5.96 -15.35
C TYR A 133 2.64 4.55 -15.28
N ARG A 134 3.25 3.59 -15.97
CA ARG A 134 2.99 2.18 -15.76
C ARG A 134 3.67 1.82 -14.45
N ALA A 135 2.85 1.53 -13.44
CA ALA A 135 3.17 0.84 -12.18
C ALA A 135 4.65 0.47 -12.01
N ALA A 136 5.40 1.25 -11.23
CA ALA A 136 6.74 0.86 -10.82
C ALA A 136 6.63 -0.30 -9.81
N ARG A 137 6.85 -1.54 -10.27
CA ARG A 137 6.89 -2.73 -9.41
C ARG A 137 8.24 -2.77 -8.68
N ARG A 138 8.28 -2.36 -7.40
CA ARG A 138 9.42 -2.68 -6.52
C ARG A 138 9.11 -3.98 -5.77
N ARG A 139 9.77 -5.06 -6.19
CA ARG A 139 9.72 -6.36 -5.48
C ARG A 139 10.69 -6.32 -4.31
N HIS A 140 10.19 -6.49 -3.08
CA HIS A 140 11.06 -6.71 -1.92
C HIS A 140 10.97 -8.19 -1.52
N ARG A 141 12.04 -8.94 -1.82
CA ARG A 141 12.16 -10.36 -1.45
C ARG A 141 12.63 -10.45 -0.01
N LEU A 142 11.76 -10.91 0.88
CA LEU A 142 12.14 -11.21 2.27
C LEU A 142 13.05 -12.44 2.26
N LYS A 143 14.23 -12.32 2.88
CA LYS A 143 15.10 -13.48 3.11
C LYS A 143 14.45 -14.34 4.21
N PRO A 144 14.50 -15.69 4.11
CA PRO A 144 14.01 -16.55 5.18
C PRO A 144 14.75 -16.21 6.48
N THR A 145 14.00 -15.92 7.54
CA THR A 145 14.55 -15.84 8.90
C THR A 145 14.76 -17.26 9.39
N ASP A 146 16.02 -17.64 9.64
CA ASP A 146 16.36 -18.92 10.25
C ASP A 146 15.64 -19.07 11.61
N PRO A 147 15.00 -20.21 11.89
CA PRO A 147 14.52 -20.50 13.23
C PRO A 147 15.71 -20.75 14.17
N GLN A 148 15.78 -19.99 15.26
CA GLN A 148 16.59 -20.35 16.43
C GLN A 148 15.96 -21.50 17.20
#